data_AF-A0A644ZDY4-F1
#
_entry.id   AF-A0A644ZDY4-F1
#
_cell.length_a   1.000
_cell.length_b   1.000
_cell.length_c   1.000
_cell.angle_alpha   90.00
_cell.angle_beta   90.00
_cell.angle_gamma   90.00
#
_symmetry.space_group_name_H-M   'P 1'
#
loop_
_entity.id
_entity.type
_entity.pdbx_description
1 polymer ?
#
loop_
_entity_poly.entity_id
_entity_poly.type
_entity_poly.pdbx_seq_one_letter_code
_entity_poly.pdbx_strand_id
1 'polypeptide(L)'
;MILGRDQGYIGVLIDDLVTKGTNEPYRMMTSRTEYRLRCRQDNADFRLCPVGYAVGLVSPERYQRVKEKYAAVEAEMARLEHTGAVTGAPLDELLTALGDPAAKSGIRLADLLRRPPITYAVLAPFDPARPSLSAAVTEQAEISIKYAGYIDRQNRQVEEMRRLEDMAIPQTLDYLSMDGLRLEARQKLDKIRPLNLGQASRISGVSPADMAALMIYLERLR
;
A
#
# COMPACT_ATOMS: atom_id res chain seq x y z
N MET A 1 16.09 -17.90 5.10
CA MET A 1 15.41 -16.60 4.90
C MET A 1 14.22 -16.81 4.00
N ILE A 2 13.05 -16.26 4.34
CA ILE A 2 11.84 -16.30 3.50
C ILE A 2 11.42 -14.85 3.25
N LEU A 3 11.23 -14.48 1.97
CA LEU A 3 10.69 -13.17 1.60
C LEU A 3 9.16 -13.22 1.62
N GLY A 4 8.55 -12.32 2.37
CA GLY A 4 7.09 -12.19 2.43
C GLY A 4 6.49 -11.64 1.13
N ARG A 5 5.22 -11.97 0.85
CA ARG A 5 4.45 -11.41 -0.27
C ARG A 5 4.35 -9.88 -0.22
N ASP A 6 4.41 -9.31 0.98
CA ASP A 6 4.36 -7.87 1.26
C ASP A 6 5.72 -7.16 1.10
N GLN A 7 6.81 -7.93 1.00
CA GLN A 7 8.16 -7.41 0.87
C GLN A 7 8.58 -7.22 -0.59
N GLY A 8 7.97 -7.93 -1.54
CA GLY A 8 8.24 -7.75 -2.96
C GLY A 8 7.69 -8.86 -3.86
N TYR A 9 7.72 -8.62 -5.17
CA TYR A 9 7.23 -9.56 -6.18
C TYR A 9 7.92 -10.93 -6.15
N ILE A 10 9.17 -11.02 -5.66
CA ILE A 10 9.86 -12.31 -5.48
C ILE A 10 9.15 -13.17 -4.41
N GLY A 11 8.71 -12.55 -3.30
CA GLY A 11 7.95 -13.27 -2.27
C GLY A 11 6.61 -13.79 -2.81
N VAL A 12 5.91 -12.98 -3.60
CA VAL A 12 4.68 -13.37 -4.31
C VAL A 12 4.91 -14.54 -5.27
N LEU A 13 5.99 -14.47 -6.06
CA LEU A 13 6.38 -15.53 -7.00
C LEU A 13 6.63 -16.85 -6.27
N ILE A 14 7.46 -16.84 -5.23
CA ILE A 14 7.83 -18.05 -4.49
C ILE A 14 6.59 -18.65 -3.82
N ASP A 15 5.79 -17.82 -3.16
CA ASP A 15 4.56 -18.26 -2.49
C ASP A 15 3.54 -18.85 -3.48
N ASP A 16 3.29 -18.19 -4.61
CA ASP A 16 2.37 -18.70 -5.63
C ASP A 16 2.85 -20.06 -6.17
N LEU A 17 4.16 -20.23 -6.42
CA LEU A 17 4.73 -21.49 -6.93
C LEU A 17 4.60 -22.64 -5.92
N VAL A 18 4.86 -22.37 -4.63
CA VAL A 18 4.80 -23.39 -3.58
C VAL A 18 3.36 -23.73 -3.20
N THR A 19 2.49 -22.72 -3.11
CA THR A 19 1.13 -22.90 -2.58
C THR A 19 0.12 -23.33 -3.65
N LYS A 20 0.20 -22.78 -4.86
CA LYS A 20 -0.77 -23.07 -5.94
C LYS A 20 -0.29 -24.15 -6.91
N GLY A 21 1.01 -24.39 -6.96
CA GLY A 21 1.63 -25.16 -8.04
C GLY A 21 1.45 -24.48 -9.41
N THR A 22 2.01 -25.09 -10.46
CA THR A 22 1.77 -24.61 -11.83
C THR A 22 1.82 -25.78 -12.82
N ASN A 23 0.76 -25.91 -13.62
CA ASN A 23 0.71 -26.89 -14.72
C ASN A 23 1.25 -26.31 -16.04
N GLU A 24 1.49 -25.01 -16.07
CA GLU A 24 2.04 -24.25 -17.19
C GLU A 24 3.17 -23.33 -16.71
N PRO A 25 4.02 -22.77 -17.58
CA PRO A 25 5.07 -21.84 -17.16
C PRO A 25 4.50 -20.63 -16.41
N TYR A 26 4.93 -20.44 -15.15
CA TYR A 26 4.46 -19.33 -14.33
C TYR A 26 4.86 -17.97 -14.93
N ARG A 27 3.92 -17.02 -14.97
CA ARG A 27 4.16 -15.64 -15.43
C ARG A 27 3.76 -14.63 -14.36
N MET A 28 4.71 -13.82 -13.94
CA MET A 28 4.47 -12.78 -12.95
C MET A 28 3.77 -11.58 -13.61
N MET A 29 2.61 -11.19 -13.11
CA MET A 29 1.91 -9.96 -13.50
C MET A 29 1.78 -9.03 -12.30
N THR A 30 1.81 -7.72 -12.55
CA THR A 30 1.67 -6.71 -11.49
C THR A 30 0.35 -6.84 -10.73
N SER A 31 -0.69 -7.36 -11.39
CA SER A 31 -2.03 -7.64 -10.84
C SER A 31 -2.06 -8.74 -9.76
N ARG A 32 -1.00 -9.51 -9.55
CA ARG A 32 -1.02 -10.63 -8.61
C ARG A 32 -0.53 -10.33 -7.20
N THR A 33 0.00 -9.13 -6.96
CA THR A 33 0.29 -8.67 -5.60
C THR A 33 -0.87 -7.80 -5.11
N GLU A 34 -1.30 -8.09 -3.90
CA GLU A 34 -2.22 -7.29 -3.09
C GLU A 34 -1.51 -6.04 -2.51
N TYR A 35 -0.17 -5.98 -2.59
CA TYR A 35 0.71 -4.93 -2.04
C TYR A 35 1.31 -4.01 -3.12
N ARG A 36 0.65 -3.81 -4.28
CA ARG A 36 1.24 -3.08 -5.44
C ARG A 36 1.84 -1.72 -5.10
N LEU A 37 1.14 -0.92 -4.30
CA LEU A 37 1.59 0.41 -3.93
C LEU A 37 2.75 0.39 -2.94
N ARG A 38 2.93 -0.69 -2.17
CA ARG A 38 4.12 -0.89 -1.32
C ARG A 38 5.29 -1.47 -2.10
N CYS A 39 5.03 -2.41 -3.02
CA CYS A 39 6.03 -3.13 -3.79
C CYS A 39 6.36 -2.46 -5.13
N ARG A 40 6.67 -1.17 -5.13
CA ARG A 40 6.97 -0.42 -6.37
C ARG A 40 8.42 -0.59 -6.81
N GLN A 41 8.69 -0.31 -8.08
CA GLN A 41 10.05 -0.35 -8.60
C GLN A 41 10.98 0.68 -7.94
N ASP A 42 10.47 1.89 -7.65
CA ASP A 42 11.24 3.02 -7.11
C ASP A 42 11.83 2.75 -5.72
N ASN A 43 11.13 1.93 -4.92
CA ASN A 43 11.47 1.69 -3.51
C ASN A 43 12.00 0.27 -3.24
N ALA A 44 12.44 -0.46 -4.27
CA ALA A 44 12.96 -1.81 -4.10
C ALA A 44 14.22 -1.85 -3.23
N ASP A 45 15.06 -0.82 -3.32
CA ASP A 45 16.24 -0.62 -2.48
C ASP A 45 15.86 -0.48 -0.99
N PHE A 46 14.87 0.34 -0.66
CA PHE A 46 14.35 0.49 0.70
C PHE A 46 13.93 -0.85 1.30
N ARG A 47 13.17 -1.63 0.52
CA ARG A 47 12.58 -2.89 0.99
C ARG A 47 13.60 -4.03 1.13
N LEU A 48 14.52 -4.15 0.17
CA LEU A 48 15.35 -5.36 0.02
C LEU A 48 16.82 -5.15 0.33
N CYS A 49 17.33 -3.91 0.36
CA CYS A 49 18.73 -3.65 0.73
C CYS A 49 19.06 -4.10 2.17
N PRO A 50 18.22 -3.84 3.20
CA PRO A 50 18.46 -4.35 4.55
C PRO A 50 18.55 -5.88 4.60
N VAL A 51 17.69 -6.55 3.83
CA VAL A 51 17.67 -8.01 3.71
C VAL A 51 18.96 -8.51 3.05
N GLY A 52 19.35 -7.92 1.92
CA GLY A 52 20.58 -8.25 1.22
C GLY A 52 21.84 -8.02 2.06
N TYR A 53 21.84 -6.98 2.90
CA TYR A 53 22.92 -6.71 3.84
C TYR A 53 22.99 -7.78 4.94
N ALA A 54 21.85 -8.14 5.53
CA ALA A 54 21.77 -9.17 6.57
C ALA A 54 22.27 -10.55 6.10
N VAL A 55 22.16 -10.87 4.81
CA VAL A 55 22.67 -12.13 4.22
C VAL A 55 24.04 -11.99 3.55
N GLY A 56 24.71 -10.84 3.68
CA GLY A 56 26.06 -10.62 3.16
C GLY A 56 26.17 -10.38 1.65
N LEU A 57 25.05 -10.16 0.94
CA LEU A 57 25.03 -9.89 -0.51
C LEU A 57 25.16 -8.40 -0.86
N VAL A 58 24.94 -7.52 0.11
CA VAL A 58 25.06 -6.07 -0.06
C VAL A 58 26.22 -5.58 0.79
N SER A 59 27.11 -4.77 0.21
CA SER A 59 28.24 -4.20 0.94
C SER A 59 27.79 -3.16 1.98
N PRO A 60 28.55 -2.96 3.07
CA PRO A 60 28.25 -1.91 4.05
C PRO A 60 28.09 -0.52 3.43
N GLU A 61 28.90 -0.17 2.44
CA GLU A 61 28.89 1.13 1.77
C GLU A 61 27.61 1.31 0.94
N ARG A 62 27.14 0.25 0.27
CA ARG A 62 25.86 0.30 -0.46
C ARG A 62 24.68 0.41 0.50
N TYR A 63 24.71 -0.34 1.60
CA TYR A 63 23.66 -0.26 2.61
C TYR A 63 23.58 1.12 3.24
N GLN A 64 24.73 1.69 3.60
CA GLN A 64 24.83 3.03 4.18
C GLN A 64 24.32 4.12 3.23
N ARG A 65 24.67 4.07 1.92
CA ARG A 65 24.11 5.00 0.92
C ARG A 65 22.59 4.94 0.82
N VAL A 66 22.01 3.75 0.92
CA VAL A 66 20.54 3.60 0.92
C VAL A 66 19.95 4.22 2.18
N LYS A 67 20.53 3.97 3.36
CA LYS A 67 20.09 4.60 4.60
C LYS A 67 20.14 6.13 4.55
N GLU A 68 21.24 6.69 4.04
CA GLU A 68 21.42 8.14 3.90
C GLU A 68 20.41 8.75 2.93
N LYS A 69 20.19 8.10 1.77
CA LYS A 69 19.14 8.52 0.83
C LYS A 69 17.79 8.60 1.53
N TYR A 70 17.36 7.55 2.22
CA TYR A 70 16.03 7.52 2.83
C TYR A 70 15.90 8.43 4.07
N ALA A 71 16.98 8.64 4.83
CA ALA A 71 17.01 9.66 5.88
C ALA A 71 16.82 11.08 5.30
N ALA A 72 17.45 11.39 4.17
CA ALA A 72 17.25 12.66 3.47
C ALA A 72 15.83 12.80 2.89
N VAL A 73 15.24 11.71 2.39
CA VAL A 73 13.85 11.68 1.93
C VAL A 73 12.89 11.97 3.08
N GLU A 74 13.05 11.31 4.23
CA GLU A 74 12.22 11.53 5.42
C GLU A 74 12.33 12.97 5.93
N ALA A 75 13.55 13.50 6.00
CA ALA A 75 13.79 14.89 6.41
C ALA A 75 13.11 15.89 5.45
N GLU A 76 13.20 15.66 4.15
CA GLU A 76 12.58 16.53 3.16
C GLU A 76 11.05 16.44 3.17
N MET A 77 10.50 15.23 3.31
CA MET A 77 9.06 15.05 3.50
C MET A 77 8.57 15.81 4.73
N ALA A 78 9.25 15.66 5.87
CA ALA A 78 8.91 16.39 7.09
C ALA A 78 8.98 17.90 6.90
N ARG A 79 9.99 18.42 6.19
CA ARG A 79 10.10 19.85 5.87
C ARG A 79 8.92 20.33 5.04
N LEU A 80 8.58 19.62 3.94
CA LEU A 80 7.48 19.99 3.05
C LEU A 80 6.11 19.98 3.75
N GLU A 81 5.92 19.09 4.73
CA GLU A 81 4.69 19.02 5.55
C GLU A 81 4.56 20.19 6.54
N HIS A 82 5.66 20.89 6.87
CA HIS A 82 5.67 22.01 7.81
C HIS A 82 6.00 23.36 7.15
N THR A 83 6.32 23.37 5.87
CA THR A 83 6.66 24.58 5.12
C THR A 83 5.44 25.09 4.35
N GLY A 84 5.02 26.31 4.67
CA GLY A 84 3.99 27.01 3.90
C GLY A 84 4.53 27.44 2.54
N ALA A 85 3.74 27.28 1.48
CA ALA A 85 4.08 27.78 0.17
C ALA A 85 3.99 29.32 0.15
N VAL A 86 4.89 29.96 -0.59
CA VAL A 86 4.73 31.38 -0.90
C VAL A 86 3.50 31.54 -1.79
N THR A 87 2.50 32.25 -1.29
CA THR A 87 1.22 32.49 -1.97
C THR A 87 1.21 33.84 -2.66
N GLY A 88 0.41 33.98 -3.72
CA GLY A 88 0.27 35.20 -4.51
C GLY A 88 -0.02 34.91 -5.98
N ALA A 89 -0.08 35.96 -6.80
CA ALA A 89 -0.42 35.87 -8.23
C ALA A 89 0.37 34.79 -8.99
N PRO A 90 1.69 34.58 -8.80
CA PRO A 90 2.42 33.54 -9.52
C PRO A 90 1.94 32.11 -9.22
N LEU A 91 1.48 31.85 -7.99
CA LEU A 91 0.95 30.53 -7.62
C LEU A 91 -0.43 30.33 -8.25
N ASP A 92 -1.27 31.35 -8.22
CA ASP A 92 -2.61 31.30 -8.82
C ASP A 92 -2.54 31.15 -10.35
N GLU A 93 -1.60 31.84 -11.01
CA GLU A 93 -1.32 31.69 -12.44
C GLU A 93 -0.86 30.26 -12.78
N LEU A 94 0.06 29.69 -12.00
CA LEU A 94 0.49 28.30 -12.18
C LEU A 94 -0.68 27.34 -12.04
N LEU A 95 -1.46 27.44 -10.97
CA LEU A 95 -2.60 26.55 -10.72
C LEU A 95 -3.64 26.66 -11.84
N THR A 96 -3.92 27.88 -12.29
CA THR A 96 -4.83 28.13 -13.42
C THR A 96 -4.30 27.51 -14.71
N ALA A 97 -3.01 27.65 -15.02
CA ALA A 97 -2.39 27.05 -16.20
C ALA A 97 -2.41 25.51 -16.17
N LEU A 98 -2.36 24.92 -14.97
CA LEU A 98 -2.48 23.47 -14.75
C LEU A 98 -3.94 22.98 -14.69
N GLY A 99 -4.93 23.88 -14.76
CA GLY A 99 -6.35 23.54 -14.60
C GLY A 99 -6.71 23.08 -13.19
N ASP A 100 -5.93 23.46 -12.18
CA ASP A 100 -6.05 23.03 -10.79
C ASP A 100 -6.73 24.15 -9.95
N PRO A 101 -7.63 23.83 -9.00
CA PRO A 101 -8.27 24.84 -8.15
C PRO A 101 -7.28 25.74 -7.41
N ALA A 102 -7.66 27.01 -7.19
CA ALA A 102 -6.86 27.95 -6.41
C ALA A 102 -6.50 27.40 -5.02
N ALA A 103 -5.31 27.73 -4.54
CA ALA A 103 -4.87 27.34 -3.21
C ALA A 103 -5.49 28.22 -2.13
N LYS A 104 -5.73 27.64 -0.95
CA LYS A 104 -6.08 28.43 0.24
C LYS A 104 -4.83 29.15 0.76
N SER A 105 -5.02 30.29 1.41
CA SER A 105 -3.96 30.95 2.17
C SER A 105 -3.34 29.99 3.18
N GLY A 106 -2.00 29.95 3.24
CA GLY A 106 -1.25 29.07 4.15
C GLY A 106 -1.17 27.60 3.73
N ILE A 107 -1.43 27.26 2.46
CA ILE A 107 -1.24 25.89 1.95
C ILE A 107 0.22 25.43 2.16
N ARG A 108 0.41 24.17 2.56
CA ARG A 108 1.75 23.60 2.70
C ARG A 108 2.29 23.14 1.34
N LEU A 109 3.60 23.11 1.19
CA LEU A 109 4.23 22.59 -0.03
C LEU A 109 3.86 21.12 -0.27
N ALA A 110 3.75 20.31 0.79
CA ALA A 110 3.27 18.93 0.68
C ALA A 110 1.83 18.85 0.15
N ASP A 111 0.93 19.76 0.55
CA ASP A 111 -0.45 19.79 0.06
C ASP A 111 -0.53 20.09 -1.44
N LEU A 112 0.32 21.00 -1.93
CA LEU A 112 0.47 21.25 -3.37
C LEU A 112 1.05 20.02 -4.07
N LEU A 113 2.09 19.39 -3.52
CA LEU A 113 2.74 18.23 -4.14
C LEU A 113 1.83 17.00 -4.24
N ARG A 114 0.83 16.87 -3.37
CA ARG A 114 -0.21 15.83 -3.47
C ARG A 114 -1.13 16.03 -4.69
N ARG A 115 -1.15 17.20 -5.30
CA ARG A 115 -1.92 17.47 -6.53
C ARG A 115 -1.19 16.83 -7.72
N PRO A 116 -1.84 15.96 -8.51
CA PRO A 116 -1.16 15.20 -9.58
C PRO A 116 -0.28 16.00 -10.55
N PRO A 117 -0.69 17.19 -11.05
CA PRO A 117 0.10 17.92 -12.04
C PRO A 117 1.34 18.62 -11.45
N ILE A 118 1.43 18.75 -10.12
CA ILE A 118 2.51 19.48 -9.46
C ILE A 118 3.66 18.53 -9.14
N THR A 119 4.88 18.87 -9.57
CA THR A 119 6.10 18.12 -9.26
C THR A 119 6.97 18.87 -8.27
N TYR A 120 7.93 18.19 -7.67
CA TYR A 120 8.88 18.80 -6.74
C TYR A 120 9.70 19.89 -7.43
N ALA A 121 10.04 19.73 -8.72
CA ALA A 121 10.70 20.77 -9.51
C ALA A 121 9.83 22.04 -9.63
N VAL A 122 8.54 21.89 -9.93
CA VAL A 122 7.60 23.01 -10.09
C VAL A 122 7.44 23.84 -8.82
N LEU A 123 7.70 23.27 -7.64
CA LEU A 123 7.62 24.00 -6.37
C LEU A 123 8.75 25.03 -6.15
N ALA A 124 9.83 25.03 -6.95
CA ALA A 124 11.01 25.86 -6.70
C ALA A 124 10.70 27.35 -6.50
N PRO A 125 9.87 28.00 -7.33
CA PRO A 125 9.57 29.42 -7.18
C PRO A 125 8.78 29.74 -5.90
N PHE A 126 8.16 28.74 -5.28
CA PHE A 126 7.28 28.89 -4.11
C PHE A 126 7.91 28.40 -2.81
N ASP A 127 9.18 27.99 -2.86
CA ASP A 127 9.95 27.43 -1.75
C ASP A 127 11.33 28.12 -1.63
N PRO A 128 11.40 29.32 -1.03
CA PRO A 128 12.65 30.07 -0.92
C PRO A 128 13.73 29.37 -0.09
N ALA A 129 13.32 28.49 0.84
CA ALA A 129 14.19 27.75 1.73
C ALA A 129 14.50 26.33 1.20
N ARG A 130 14.28 26.10 -0.10
CA ARG A 130 14.48 24.79 -0.73
C ARG A 130 15.94 24.32 -0.59
N PRO A 131 16.18 23.14 -0.01
CA PRO A 131 17.52 22.59 0.08
C PRO A 131 18.02 22.07 -1.27
N SER A 132 19.35 22.03 -1.43
CA SER A 132 19.98 21.34 -2.55
C SER A 132 20.03 19.84 -2.25
N LEU A 133 19.18 19.06 -2.94
CA LEU A 133 19.04 17.62 -2.77
C LEU A 133 19.28 16.90 -4.10
N SER A 134 19.73 15.65 -4.03
CA SER A 134 19.92 14.83 -5.22
C SER A 134 18.58 14.48 -5.87
N ALA A 135 18.60 14.24 -7.20
CA ALA A 135 17.41 13.83 -7.95
C ALA A 135 16.70 12.62 -7.31
N ALA A 136 17.48 11.61 -6.88
CA ALA A 136 16.96 10.39 -6.24
C ALA A 136 16.24 10.66 -4.91
N VAL A 137 16.64 11.70 -4.16
CA VAL A 137 15.94 12.10 -2.93
C VAL A 137 14.65 12.85 -3.28
N THR A 138 14.75 13.82 -4.20
CA THR A 138 13.60 14.66 -4.57
C THR A 138 12.47 13.87 -5.26
N GLU A 139 12.83 12.93 -6.14
CA GLU A 139 11.90 12.03 -6.80
C GLU A 139 11.21 11.11 -5.79
N GLN A 140 11.98 10.52 -4.87
CA GLN A 140 11.42 9.63 -3.86
C GLN A 140 10.53 10.38 -2.87
N ALA A 141 10.87 11.62 -2.50
CA ALA A 141 10.02 12.45 -1.64
C ALA A 141 8.69 12.79 -2.34
N GLU A 142 8.74 13.17 -3.63
CA GLU A 142 7.54 13.41 -4.44
C GLU A 142 6.63 12.18 -4.52
N ILE A 143 7.20 11.03 -4.89
CA ILE A 143 6.45 9.77 -4.97
C ILE A 143 5.86 9.44 -3.59
N SER A 144 6.63 9.55 -2.52
CA SER A 144 6.18 9.18 -1.18
C SER A 144 5.02 10.06 -0.70
N ILE A 145 5.07 11.37 -0.95
CA ILE A 145 3.98 12.30 -0.61
C ILE A 145 2.73 12.04 -1.46
N LYS A 146 2.87 11.89 -2.77
CA LYS A 146 1.74 11.63 -3.69
C LYS A 146 1.01 10.33 -3.38
N TYR A 147 1.76 9.29 -3.03
CA TYR A 147 1.20 7.97 -2.75
C TYR A 147 0.82 7.74 -1.29
N ALA A 148 1.19 8.62 -0.35
CA ALA A 148 0.96 8.44 1.09
C ALA A 148 -0.49 8.04 1.42
N GLY A 149 -1.48 8.80 0.94
CA GLY A 149 -2.89 8.50 1.22
C GLY A 149 -3.37 7.17 0.62
N TYR A 150 -2.84 6.77 -0.54
CA TYR A 150 -3.18 5.48 -1.16
C TYR A 150 -2.51 4.31 -0.43
N ILE A 151 -1.27 4.50 0.03
CA ILE A 151 -0.54 3.52 0.85
C ILE A 151 -1.24 3.34 2.20
N ASP A 152 -1.65 4.42 2.86
CA ASP A 152 -2.40 4.36 4.11
C ASP A 152 -3.72 3.60 3.94
N ARG A 153 -4.44 3.86 2.85
CA ARG A 153 -5.65 3.12 2.51
C ARG A 153 -5.36 1.63 2.31
N GLN A 154 -4.30 1.28 1.57
CA GLN A 154 -3.90 -0.11 1.36
C GLN A 154 -3.51 -0.78 2.70
N ASN A 155 -2.76 -0.09 3.56
CA ASN A 155 -2.35 -0.62 4.86
C ASN A 155 -3.55 -0.89 5.76
N ARG A 156 -4.57 -0.02 5.77
CA ARG A 156 -5.82 -0.27 6.50
C ARG A 156 -6.55 -1.51 5.99
N GLN A 157 -6.60 -1.72 4.67
CA GLN A 157 -7.20 -2.91 4.07
C GLN A 157 -6.45 -4.20 4.43
N VAL A 158 -5.12 -4.15 4.48
CA VAL A 158 -4.28 -5.28 4.91
C VAL A 158 -4.54 -5.62 6.37
N GLU A 159 -4.62 -4.60 7.23
CA GLU A 159 -4.89 -4.80 8.66
C GLU A 159 -6.29 -5.37 8.90
N GLU A 160 -7.30 -4.88 8.16
CA GLU A 160 -8.65 -5.44 8.18
C GLU A 160 -8.66 -6.91 7.76
N MET A 161 -7.94 -7.26 6.69
CA MET A 161 -7.81 -8.65 6.24
C MET A 161 -7.15 -9.54 7.29
N ARG A 162 -6.09 -9.06 7.95
CA ARG A 162 -5.43 -9.81 9.04
C ARG A 162 -6.39 -10.10 10.19
N ARG A 163 -7.18 -9.10 10.60
CA ARG A 163 -8.21 -9.30 11.64
C ARG A 163 -9.22 -10.38 11.24
N LEU A 164 -9.62 -10.43 9.98
CA LEU A 164 -10.51 -11.50 9.48
C LEU A 164 -9.83 -12.87 9.50
N GLU A 165 -8.52 -12.96 9.25
CA GLU A 165 -7.77 -14.21 9.35
C GLU A 165 -7.65 -14.73 10.78
N ASP A 166 -7.60 -13.84 11.77
CA ASP A 166 -7.57 -14.20 13.20
C ASP A 166 -8.95 -14.65 13.72
N MET A 167 -10.04 -14.37 12.99
CA MET A 167 -11.39 -14.77 13.36
C MET A 167 -11.71 -16.19 12.88
N ALA A 168 -11.41 -17.17 13.73
CA ALA A 168 -11.70 -18.58 13.48
C ALA A 168 -13.20 -18.85 13.31
N ILE A 169 -13.51 -19.75 12.38
CA ILE A 169 -14.86 -20.26 12.15
C ILE A 169 -14.96 -21.70 12.70
N PRO A 170 -15.90 -21.99 13.60
CA PRO A 170 -16.14 -23.34 14.07
C PRO A 170 -16.45 -24.30 12.91
N GLN A 171 -15.78 -25.45 12.87
CA GLN A 171 -15.98 -26.41 11.77
C GLN A 171 -17.37 -27.07 11.79
N THR A 172 -18.01 -27.08 12.95
CA THR A 172 -19.37 -27.57 13.18
C THR A 172 -20.47 -26.56 12.79
N LEU A 173 -20.09 -25.36 12.33
CA LEU A 173 -21.04 -24.33 11.95
C LEU A 173 -21.94 -24.81 10.80
N ASP A 174 -23.26 -24.67 10.98
CA ASP A 174 -24.24 -24.97 9.93
C ASP A 174 -24.51 -23.71 9.10
N TYR A 175 -23.92 -23.64 7.91
CA TYR A 175 -24.10 -22.51 7.00
C TYR A 175 -25.45 -22.56 6.27
N LEU A 176 -26.05 -23.74 6.09
CA LEU A 176 -27.24 -23.90 5.25
C LEU A 176 -28.48 -23.30 5.92
N SER A 177 -28.54 -23.31 7.25
CA SER A 177 -29.60 -22.69 8.05
C SER A 177 -29.47 -21.17 8.22
N MET A 178 -28.40 -20.53 7.71
CA MET A 178 -28.17 -19.10 7.91
C MET A 178 -28.96 -18.21 6.95
N ASP A 179 -30.16 -17.78 7.35
CA ASP A 179 -31.05 -17.01 6.48
C ASP A 179 -30.53 -15.64 6.01
N GLY A 180 -29.59 -15.05 6.75
CA GLY A 180 -28.92 -13.81 6.37
C GLY A 180 -27.87 -13.94 5.25
N LEU A 181 -27.52 -15.16 4.84
CA LEU A 181 -26.58 -15.42 3.75
C LEU A 181 -27.33 -15.73 2.45
N ARG A 182 -26.78 -15.31 1.31
CA ARG A 182 -27.30 -15.77 0.01
C ARG A 182 -27.11 -17.28 -0.14
N LEU A 183 -28.04 -17.95 -0.83
CA LEU A 183 -28.01 -19.40 -1.03
C LEU A 183 -26.69 -19.87 -1.66
N GLU A 184 -26.18 -19.15 -2.66
CA GLU A 184 -24.88 -19.44 -3.29
C GLU A 184 -23.73 -19.35 -2.28
N ALA A 185 -23.72 -18.32 -1.42
CA ALA A 185 -22.72 -18.16 -0.38
C ALA A 185 -22.81 -19.30 0.65
N ARG A 186 -24.01 -19.67 1.11
CA ARG A 186 -24.22 -20.81 2.03
C ARG A 186 -23.65 -22.10 1.47
N GLN A 187 -24.01 -22.43 0.22
CA GLN A 187 -23.54 -23.65 -0.46
C GLN A 187 -22.02 -23.68 -0.61
N LYS A 188 -21.41 -22.54 -0.95
CA LYS A 188 -19.95 -22.45 -1.12
C LYS A 188 -19.20 -22.53 0.21
N LEU A 189 -19.69 -21.85 1.24
CA LEU A 189 -19.13 -21.91 2.60
C LEU A 189 -19.25 -23.32 3.19
N ASP A 190 -20.42 -23.96 3.01
CA ASP A 190 -20.67 -25.33 3.46
C ASP A 190 -19.76 -26.36 2.77
N LYS A 191 -19.54 -26.19 1.46
CA LYS A 191 -18.66 -27.05 0.67
C LYS A 191 -17.18 -26.85 1.01
N ILE A 192 -16.73 -25.59 1.16
CA ILE A 192 -15.31 -25.26 1.31
C ILE A 192 -14.86 -25.38 2.77
N ARG A 193 -15.78 -25.19 3.74
CA ARG A 193 -15.51 -25.21 5.18
C ARG A 193 -14.28 -24.36 5.56
N PRO A 194 -14.33 -23.03 5.36
CA PRO A 194 -13.21 -22.17 5.69
C PRO A 194 -12.87 -22.24 7.19
N LEU A 195 -11.59 -22.12 7.51
CA LEU A 195 -11.06 -22.14 8.87
C LEU A 195 -11.25 -20.81 9.59
N ASN A 196 -11.28 -19.71 8.84
CA ASN A 196 -11.42 -18.35 9.36
C ASN A 196 -12.15 -17.43 8.35
N LEU A 197 -12.55 -16.25 8.81
CA LEU A 197 -13.25 -15.28 7.97
C LEU A 197 -12.38 -14.75 6.82
N GLY A 198 -11.06 -14.67 7.01
CA GLY A 198 -10.13 -14.29 5.94
C GLY A 198 -10.21 -15.26 4.76
N GLN A 199 -10.20 -16.56 5.01
CA GLN A 199 -10.39 -17.59 3.99
C GLN A 199 -11.79 -17.52 3.36
N ALA A 200 -12.83 -17.34 4.18
CA ALA A 200 -14.21 -17.20 3.70
C ALA A 200 -14.35 -16.02 2.72
N SER A 201 -13.70 -14.89 3.01
CA SER A 201 -13.75 -13.67 2.18
C SER A 201 -13.12 -13.84 0.78
N ARG A 202 -12.22 -14.82 0.62
CA ARG A 202 -11.55 -15.13 -0.65
C ARG A 202 -12.33 -16.13 -1.52
N ILE A 203 -13.43 -16.68 -1.01
CA ILE A 203 -14.27 -17.62 -1.76
C ILE A 203 -15.05 -16.84 -2.82
N SER A 204 -14.81 -17.15 -4.08
CA SER A 204 -15.55 -16.57 -5.20
C SER A 204 -17.06 -16.78 -5.03
N GLY A 205 -17.85 -15.71 -5.07
CA GLY A 205 -19.30 -15.74 -4.86
C GLY A 205 -19.74 -15.55 -3.40
N VAL A 206 -18.82 -15.42 -2.45
CA VAL A 206 -19.10 -14.88 -1.12
C VAL A 206 -18.85 -13.37 -1.18
N SER A 207 -19.89 -12.57 -0.94
CA SER A 207 -19.81 -11.12 -1.04
C SER A 207 -19.44 -10.44 0.28
N PRO A 208 -19.08 -9.14 0.28
CA PRO A 208 -18.91 -8.38 1.51
C PRO A 208 -20.15 -8.37 2.43
N ALA A 209 -21.36 -8.40 1.85
CA ALA A 209 -22.60 -8.47 2.64
C ALA A 209 -22.78 -9.84 3.31
N ASP A 210 -22.43 -10.93 2.61
CA ASP A 210 -22.45 -12.27 3.19
C ASP A 210 -21.42 -12.40 4.32
N MET A 211 -20.23 -11.81 4.14
CA MET A 211 -19.21 -11.74 5.20
C MET A 211 -19.70 -10.98 6.44
N ALA A 212 -20.41 -9.87 6.25
CA ALA A 212 -21.00 -9.11 7.36
C ALA A 212 -22.04 -9.93 8.13
N ALA A 213 -22.94 -10.63 7.43
CA ALA A 213 -23.91 -11.51 8.07
C ALA A 213 -23.26 -12.67 8.83
N LEU A 214 -22.21 -13.28 8.25
CA LEU A 214 -21.44 -14.34 8.91
C LEU A 214 -20.72 -13.83 10.17
N MET A 215 -20.14 -12.63 10.13
CA MET A 215 -19.53 -11.99 11.31
C MET A 215 -20.53 -11.82 12.45
N ILE A 216 -21.72 -11.28 12.17
CA ILE A 216 -22.79 -11.11 13.17
C ILE A 216 -23.20 -12.46 13.77
N TYR A 217 -23.26 -13.51 12.95
CA TYR A 217 -23.60 -14.85 13.44
C TYR A 217 -22.53 -15.40 14.39
N LEU A 218 -21.25 -15.24 14.04
CA LEU A 218 -20.13 -15.68 14.88
C LEU A 218 -20.05 -14.90 16.20
N GLU A 219 -20.36 -13.60 16.19
CA GLU A 219 -20.44 -12.81 17.42
C GLU A 219 -21.56 -13.28 18.34
N ARG A 220 -22.70 -13.74 17.81
CA ARG A 220 -23.81 -14.30 18.61
C ARG A 220 -23.52 -15.68 19.20
N LEU A 221 -22.53 -16.40 18.67
CA LEU A 221 -22.10 -17.69 19.19
C LEU A 221 -21.06 -17.58 20.30
N ARG A 222 -20.47 -16.39 20.51
CA ARG A 222 -19.55 -16.09 21.62
C ARG A 222 -20.32 -15.72 22.88
#